data_AF-A0A918RBW1-F1
#
_entry.id   AF-A0A918RBW1-F1
#
_cell.length_a   1.000
_cell.length_b   1.000
_cell.length_c   1.000
_cell.angle_alpha   90.00
_cell.angle_beta   90.00
_cell.angle_gamma   90.00
#
_symmetry.space_group_name_H-M   'P 1'
#
loop_
_entity.id
_entity.type
_entity.pdbx_description
1 polymer ?
#
loop_
_entity_poly.entity_id
_entity_poly.type
_entity_poly.pdbx_seq_one_letter_code
_entity_poly.pdbx_strand_id
1 'polypeptide(L)'
;MDIAALVAWVVTALGGFVLLGRWITEGGLRAQRTGNTRFPAPLVFGHFLLAAAGLVLWIVYLAADRGALAWTAFGVLVAVALLGFALFGRWLPVRRAAAPAGGETAPPERALPVPVVAAHGLVAAATVVLVLLAALGVGGS
;
A
#
# COMPACT_ATOMS: atom_id res chain seq x y z
N MET A 1 12.98 16.25 7.11
CA MET A 1 11.60 15.71 7.23
C MET A 1 11.60 14.18 7.33
N ASP A 2 12.74 13.59 7.64
CA ASP A 2 13.08 12.30 7.07
C ASP A 2 12.73 11.15 8.01
N ILE A 3 12.86 11.40 9.31
CA ILE A 3 12.35 10.53 10.37
C ILE A 3 10.82 10.51 10.38
N ALA A 4 10.17 11.66 10.18
CA ALA A 4 8.71 11.70 10.07
C ALA A 4 8.22 10.88 8.86
N ALA A 5 8.88 11.03 7.70
CA ALA A 5 8.64 10.21 6.53
C ALA A 5 8.84 8.71 6.81
N LEU A 6 9.94 8.35 7.49
CA LEU A 6 10.24 6.96 7.87
C LEU A 6 9.14 6.37 8.76
N VAL A 7 8.76 7.07 9.83
CA VAL A 7 7.73 6.62 10.77
C VAL A 7 6.40 6.45 10.05
N ALA A 8 5.98 7.43 9.24
CA ALA A 8 4.75 7.34 8.46
C ALA A 8 4.78 6.16 7.47
N TRP A 9 5.92 5.93 6.81
CA TRP A 9 6.08 4.81 5.89
C TRP A 9 6.01 3.47 6.61
N VAL A 10 6.66 3.32 7.76
CA VAL A 10 6.58 2.10 8.59
C VAL A 10 5.13 1.84 9.03
N VAL A 11 4.41 2.85 9.52
CA VAL A 11 3.00 2.73 9.89
C VAL A 11 2.14 2.32 8.69
N THR A 12 2.37 2.92 7.53
CA THR A 12 1.69 2.55 6.28
C THR A 12 1.97 1.10 5.89
N ALA A 13 3.23 0.66 5.99
CA ALA A 13 3.65 -0.70 5.68
C ALA A 13 2.99 -1.73 6.61
N LEU A 14 2.88 -1.44 7.91
CA LEU A 14 2.15 -2.28 8.86
C LEU A 14 0.67 -2.39 8.49
N GLY A 15 0.01 -1.28 8.14
CA GLY A 15 -1.36 -1.30 7.63
C GLY A 15 -1.50 -2.16 6.37
N GLY A 16 -0.56 -2.05 5.43
CA GLY A 16 -0.51 -2.86 4.22
C GLY A 16 -0.31 -4.35 4.51
N PHE A 17 0.52 -4.70 5.49
CA PHE A 17 0.73 -6.07 5.93
C PHE A 17 -0.53 -6.70 6.51
N VAL A 18 -1.28 -5.95 7.34
CA VAL A 18 -2.57 -6.40 7.87
C VAL A 18 -3.58 -6.66 6.75
N LEU A 19 -3.66 -5.76 5.77
CA LEU A 19 -4.56 -5.92 4.61
C LEU A 19 -4.17 -7.12 3.74
N LEU A 20 -2.87 -7.30 3.47
CA LEU A 20 -2.33 -8.44 2.72
C LEU A 20 -2.62 -9.76 3.45
N GLY A 21 -2.30 -9.81 4.74
CA GLY A 21 -2.56 -10.98 5.58
C GLY A 21 -4.03 -11.36 5.56
N ARG A 22 -4.93 -10.39 5.76
CA ARG A 22 -6.36 -10.64 5.71
C ARG A 22 -6.84 -11.13 4.34
N TRP A 23 -6.36 -10.52 3.26
CA TRP A 23 -6.73 -10.98 1.90
C TRP A 23 -6.28 -12.42 1.63
N ILE A 24 -5.09 -12.81 2.12
CA ILE A 24 -4.59 -14.20 2.00
C ILE A 24 -5.43 -15.16 2.85
N THR A 25 -5.72 -14.82 4.11
CA THR A 25 -6.52 -15.68 5.01
C THR A 25 -7.93 -15.90 4.50
N GLU A 26 -8.51 -14.88 3.86
CA GLU A 26 -9.83 -14.94 3.22
C GLU A 26 -9.80 -15.66 1.87
N GLY A 27 -8.64 -16.19 1.46
CA GLY A 27 -8.51 -17.05 0.28
C GLY A 27 -8.24 -16.31 -1.02
N GLY A 28 -7.71 -15.09 -0.98
CA GLY A 28 -7.35 -14.28 -2.16
C GLY A 28 -6.62 -15.04 -3.28
N LEU A 29 -5.66 -15.90 -2.93
CA LEU A 29 -4.92 -16.74 -3.88
C LEU A 29 -5.76 -17.86 -4.49
N ARG A 30 -6.66 -18.47 -3.70
CA ARG A 30 -7.60 -19.50 -4.19
C ARG A 30 -8.63 -18.86 -5.12
N ALA A 31 -9.12 -17.67 -4.75
CA ALA A 31 -10.08 -16.91 -5.52
C ALA A 31 -9.57 -16.52 -6.92
N GLN A 32 -8.25 -16.34 -7.10
CA GLN A 32 -7.64 -16.13 -8.43
C GLN A 32 -8.00 -17.24 -9.42
N ARG A 33 -7.98 -18.51 -8.96
CA ARG A 33 -8.22 -19.68 -9.81
C ARG A 33 -9.68 -19.78 -10.26
N THR A 34 -10.58 -19.28 -9.42
CA THR A 34 -12.03 -19.31 -9.66
C THR A 34 -12.58 -18.03 -10.29
N GLY A 35 -11.75 -16.99 -10.44
CA GLY A 35 -12.19 -15.66 -10.91
C GLY A 35 -13.02 -14.85 -9.90
N ASN A 36 -13.19 -15.33 -8.66
CA ASN A 36 -14.01 -14.70 -7.61
C ASN A 36 -13.26 -13.56 -6.85
N THR A 37 -12.44 -12.79 -7.54
CA THR A 37 -11.69 -11.68 -6.97
C THR A 37 -11.34 -10.65 -8.04
N ARG A 38 -11.43 -9.39 -7.65
CA ARG A 38 -11.06 -8.23 -8.47
C ARG A 38 -9.60 -7.84 -8.29
N PHE A 39 -8.88 -8.44 -7.35
CA PHE A 39 -7.49 -8.13 -7.04
C PHE A 39 -6.55 -9.07 -7.78
N PRO A 40 -5.80 -8.62 -8.82
CA PRO A 40 -4.80 -9.47 -9.44
C PRO A 40 -3.65 -9.70 -8.47
N ALA A 41 -3.29 -10.96 -8.21
CA ALA A 41 -2.17 -11.29 -7.33
C ALA A 41 -0.85 -10.55 -7.70
N PRO A 42 -0.43 -10.46 -8.98
CA PRO A 42 0.77 -9.71 -9.34
C PRO A 42 0.73 -8.24 -8.93
N LEU A 43 -0.46 -7.63 -8.94
CA LEU A 43 -0.63 -6.22 -8.58
C LEU A 43 -0.57 -6.01 -7.07
N VAL A 44 -1.16 -6.92 -6.29
CA VAL A 44 -1.09 -6.93 -4.82
C VAL A 44 0.35 -7.11 -4.35
N PHE A 45 1.03 -8.16 -4.83
CA PHE A 45 2.42 -8.42 -4.45
C PHE A 45 3.38 -7.38 -5.02
N GLY A 46 3.15 -6.89 -6.24
CA GLY A 46 3.94 -5.82 -6.82
C GLY A 46 3.88 -4.54 -5.99
N HIS A 47 2.67 -4.12 -5.58
CA HIS A 47 2.51 -2.98 -4.67
C HIS A 47 3.25 -3.19 -3.35
N PHE A 48 3.08 -4.35 -2.71
CA PHE A 48 3.69 -4.65 -1.43
C PHE A 48 5.22 -4.71 -1.50
N LEU A 49 5.77 -5.42 -2.49
CA LEU A 49 7.22 -5.57 -2.67
C LEU A 49 7.89 -4.26 -3.08
N LEU A 50 7.26 -3.46 -3.94
CA LEU A 50 7.76 -2.11 -4.27
C LEU A 50 7.72 -1.19 -3.05
N ALA A 51 6.69 -1.27 -2.21
CA ALA A 51 6.62 -0.50 -0.97
C ALA A 51 7.76 -0.87 -0.01
N ALA A 52 8.05 -2.16 0.13
CA ALA A 52 9.17 -2.64 0.94
C ALA A 52 10.53 -2.21 0.35
N ALA A 53 10.72 -2.36 -0.95
CA ALA A 53 11.95 -1.94 -1.64
C ALA A 53 12.19 -0.42 -1.52
N GLY A 54 11.13 0.38 -1.70
CA GLY A 54 11.19 1.83 -1.50
C GLY A 54 11.56 2.20 -0.05
N LEU A 55 10.99 1.51 0.94
CA LEU A 55 11.32 1.73 2.35
C LEU A 55 12.79 1.40 2.64
N VAL A 56 13.32 0.31 2.07
CA VAL A 56 14.74 -0.04 2.17
C VAL A 56 15.61 1.05 1.54
N LEU A 57 15.26 1.54 0.34
CA LEU A 57 15.97 2.65 -0.30
C LEU A 57 15.96 3.92 0.57
N TRP A 58 14.84 4.21 1.22
CA TRP A 58 14.72 5.33 2.16
C TRP A 58 15.66 5.17 3.37
N ILE A 59 15.70 3.98 3.98
CA ILE A 59 16.59 3.69 5.10
C ILE A 59 18.07 3.83 4.68
N VAL A 60 18.43 3.33 3.50
CA VAL A 60 19.80 3.49 2.95
C VAL A 60 20.10 4.96 2.67
N TYR A 61 19.13 5.74 2.17
CA TYR A 61 19.26 7.19 2.05
C TYR A 61 19.62 7.83 3.39
N LEU A 62 18.91 7.51 4.48
CA LEU A 62 19.21 8.07 5.80
C LEU A 62 20.61 7.73 6.31
N ALA A 63 21.15 6.57 5.92
CA ALA A 63 22.49 6.15 6.32
C ALA A 63 23.61 6.75 5.44
N ALA A 64 23.36 6.93 4.15
CA ALA A 64 24.37 7.34 3.17
C ALA A 64 24.28 8.83 2.79
N ASP A 65 23.20 9.51 3.18
CA ASP A 65 22.87 10.91 2.88
C ASP A 65 23.04 11.29 1.39
N ARG A 66 22.60 10.40 0.49
CA ARG A 66 22.65 10.64 -0.95
C ARG A 66 21.30 11.08 -1.46
N GLY A 67 21.17 12.35 -1.86
CA GLY A 67 19.93 12.88 -2.43
C GLY A 67 19.38 12.07 -3.62
N ALA A 68 20.24 11.44 -4.41
CA ALA A 68 19.82 10.53 -5.49
C ALA A 68 19.00 9.33 -4.98
N LEU A 69 19.31 8.80 -3.79
CA LEU A 69 18.53 7.73 -3.16
C LEU A 69 17.17 8.24 -2.70
N ALA A 70 17.10 9.46 -2.15
CA ALA A 70 15.82 10.08 -1.75
C ALA A 70 14.88 10.24 -2.96
N TRP A 71 15.39 10.77 -4.08
CA TRP A 71 14.61 10.90 -5.32
C TRP A 71 14.21 9.55 -5.93
N THR A 72 15.09 8.56 -5.85
CA THR A 72 14.77 7.19 -6.30
C THR A 72 13.66 6.58 -5.45
N ALA A 73 13.77 6.66 -4.12
CA ALA A 73 12.75 6.18 -3.19
C ALA A 73 11.42 6.89 -3.39
N PHE A 74 11.44 8.21 -3.64
CA PHE A 74 10.24 8.98 -4.00
C PHE A 74 9.60 8.48 -5.30
N GLY A 75 10.38 8.28 -6.36
CA GLY A 75 9.87 7.74 -7.62
C GLY A 75 9.23 6.35 -7.47
N VAL A 76 9.87 5.46 -6.70
CA VAL A 76 9.29 4.16 -6.32
C VAL A 76 8.00 4.34 -5.54
N LEU A 77 7.97 5.25 -4.57
CA LEU A 77 6.78 5.51 -3.75
C LEU A 77 5.60 6.05 -4.59
N VAL A 78 5.86 6.86 -5.62
CA VAL A 78 4.82 7.27 -6.58
C VAL A 78 4.24 6.06 -7.32
N ALA A 79 5.08 5.15 -7.81
CA ALA A 79 4.60 3.91 -8.45
C ALA A 79 3.78 3.06 -7.47
N VAL A 80 4.23 2.94 -6.22
CA VAL A 80 3.49 2.26 -5.13
C VAL A 80 2.12 2.90 -4.91
N ALA A 81 2.05 4.23 -4.84
CA ALA A 81 0.80 4.97 -4.64
C ALA A 81 -0.19 4.75 -5.80
N LEU A 82 0.28 4.76 -7.05
CA LEU A 82 -0.54 4.48 -8.23
C LEU A 82 -1.12 3.06 -8.20
N LEU A 83 -0.30 2.05 -7.86
CA LEU A 83 -0.76 0.68 -7.70
C LEU A 83 -1.77 0.54 -6.54
N GLY A 84 -1.51 1.21 -5.41
CA GLY A 84 -2.43 1.24 -4.27
C GLY A 84 -3.79 1.87 -4.64
N PHE A 85 -3.78 2.96 -5.39
CA PHE A 85 -5.00 3.59 -5.90
C PHE A 85 -5.75 2.68 -6.88
N ALA A 86 -5.03 1.95 -7.75
CA ALA A 86 -5.62 0.96 -8.64
C ALA A 86 -6.27 -0.21 -7.87
N LEU A 87 -5.70 -0.64 -6.74
CA LEU A 87 -6.33 -1.61 -5.83
C LEU A 87 -7.57 -1.03 -5.16
N PHE A 88 -7.47 0.20 -4.65
CA PHE A 88 -8.60 0.89 -4.02
C PHE A 88 -9.79 1.05 -4.99
N GLY A 89 -9.52 1.45 -6.24
CA GLY A 89 -10.54 1.54 -7.29
C GLY A 89 -11.21 0.21 -7.62
N ARG A 90 -10.48 -0.91 -7.50
CA ARG A 90 -11.03 -2.27 -7.65
C ARG A 90 -11.83 -2.75 -6.43
N TRP A 91 -11.44 -2.31 -5.24
CA TRP A 91 -12.08 -2.66 -3.98
C TRP A 91 -13.41 -1.94 -3.77
N LEU A 92 -13.47 -0.67 -4.14
CA LEU A 92 -14.58 0.21 -3.82
C LEU A 92 -15.94 -0.27 -4.37
N PRO A 93 -16.05 -0.78 -5.63
CA PRO A 93 -17.27 -1.40 -6.12
C PRO A 93 -17.66 -2.67 -5.34
N VAL A 94 -16.69 -3.52 -4.97
CA VAL A 94 -16.94 -4.75 -4.20
C VAL A 94 -17.51 -4.42 -2.82
N ARG A 95 -17.03 -3.34 -2.20
CA ARG A 95 -17.56 -2.86 -0.92
C ARG A 95 -18.97 -2.28 -1.04
N ARG A 96 -19.28 -1.59 -2.13
CA ARG A 96 -20.59 -0.96 -2.39
C ARG A 96 -21.65 -1.96 -2.85
N ALA A 97 -21.25 -3.09 -3.42
CA ALA A 97 -22.17 -4.13 -3.83
C ALA A 97 -22.98 -4.66 -2.64
N ALA A 98 -24.24 -5.04 -2.90
CA ALA A 98 -25.09 -5.71 -1.93
C ALA A 98 -24.39 -6.95 -1.34
N ALA A 99 -24.81 -7.37 -0.15
CA ALA A 99 -24.32 -8.63 0.41
C ALA A 99 -24.65 -9.77 -0.56
N PRO A 100 -23.75 -10.76 -0.73
CA PRO A 100 -24.05 -11.94 -1.54
C PRO A 100 -25.34 -12.59 -1.04
N ALA A 101 -26.16 -13.10 -1.96
CA ALA A 101 -27.32 -13.88 -1.58
C ALA A 101 -26.87 -15.19 -0.89
N GLY A 102 -27.73 -15.79 -0.07
CA GLY A 102 -27.40 -17.02 0.66
C GLY A 102 -26.90 -18.11 -0.29
N GLY A 103 -25.65 -18.56 -0.07
CA GLY A 103 -24.97 -19.58 -0.89
C GLY A 103 -23.83 -19.05 -1.77
N GLU A 104 -23.76 -17.74 -2.02
CA GLU A 104 -22.65 -17.13 -2.78
C GLU A 104 -21.44 -16.84 -1.88
N THR A 105 -20.26 -17.26 -2.31
CA THR A 105 -19.01 -16.91 -1.61
C THR A 105 -18.60 -15.48 -1.95
N ALA A 106 -18.53 -14.63 -0.93
CA ALA A 106 -18.08 -13.25 -1.11
C ALA A 106 -16.62 -13.18 -1.63
N PRO A 107 -16.27 -12.21 -2.49
CA PRO A 107 -14.89 -11.97 -2.86
C PRO A 107 -14.03 -11.66 -1.62
N PRO A 108 -12.79 -12.18 -1.51
CA PRO A 108 -11.93 -12.02 -0.33
C PRO A 108 -11.69 -10.56 0.07
N GLU A 109 -11.54 -9.66 -0.91
CA GLU A 109 -11.31 -8.25 -0.66
C GLU A 109 -12.51 -7.52 0.00
N ARG A 110 -13.72 -8.11 0.01
CA ARG A 110 -14.88 -7.57 0.76
C ARG A 110 -14.64 -7.60 2.27
N ALA A 111 -13.88 -8.57 2.74
CA ALA A 111 -13.56 -8.73 4.15
C ALA A 111 -12.58 -7.66 4.67
N LEU A 112 -11.91 -6.90 3.79
CA LEU A 112 -10.96 -5.88 4.23
C LEU A 112 -11.62 -4.83 5.15
N PRO A 113 -11.02 -4.54 6.33
CA PRO A 113 -11.60 -3.63 7.30
C PRO A 113 -11.47 -2.20 6.79
N VAL A 114 -12.60 -1.55 6.56
CA VAL A 114 -12.68 -0.16 6.07
C VAL A 114 -11.81 0.81 6.86
N PRO A 115 -11.79 0.78 8.22
CA PRO A 115 -10.95 1.70 8.98
C PRO A 115 -9.46 1.55 8.65
N VAL A 116 -8.99 0.31 8.44
CA VAL A 116 -7.58 0.05 8.10
C VAL A 116 -7.28 0.46 6.67
N VAL A 117 -8.20 0.22 5.72
CA VAL A 117 -8.04 0.70 4.33
C VAL A 117 -7.95 2.22 4.28
N ALA A 118 -8.83 2.92 5.00
CA ALA A 118 -8.84 4.38 5.06
C ALA A 118 -7.57 4.93 5.75
N ALA A 119 -7.20 4.37 6.90
CA ALA A 119 -5.99 4.76 7.62
C ALA A 119 -4.74 4.51 6.77
N HIS A 120 -4.61 3.34 6.16
CA HIS A 120 -3.49 3.02 5.28
C HIS A 120 -3.38 4.01 4.12
N GLY A 121 -4.49 4.30 3.42
CA GLY A 121 -4.49 5.26 2.31
C GLY A 121 -4.15 6.69 2.73
N LEU A 122 -4.67 7.15 3.87
CA LEU A 122 -4.40 8.48 4.40
C LEU A 122 -2.93 8.64 4.82
N VAL A 123 -2.40 7.67 5.58
CA VAL A 123 -0.99 7.71 6.00
C VAL A 123 -0.07 7.55 4.79
N ALA A 124 -0.43 6.73 3.78
CA ALA A 124 0.32 6.63 2.53
C ALA A 124 0.41 7.98 1.79
N ALA A 125 -0.71 8.70 1.69
CA ALA A 125 -0.73 10.04 1.07
C ALA A 125 0.15 11.02 1.86
N ALA A 126 0.10 10.98 3.19
CA ALA A 126 1.01 11.76 4.02
C ALA A 126 2.48 11.36 3.79
N THR A 127 2.80 10.06 3.69
CA THR A 127 4.15 9.58 3.41
C THR A 127 4.68 10.14 2.08
N VAL A 128 3.87 10.17 1.02
CA VAL A 128 4.26 10.77 -0.27
C VAL A 128 4.67 12.24 -0.10
N VAL A 129 3.87 13.02 0.64
CA VAL A 129 4.16 14.43 0.90
C VAL A 129 5.42 14.59 1.74
N LEU A 130 5.56 13.81 2.82
CA LEU A 130 6.72 13.89 3.71
C LEU A 130 8.03 13.52 2.97
N VAL A 131 8.01 12.46 2.17
CA VAL A 131 9.15 12.02 1.35
C VAL A 131 9.50 13.07 0.29
N LEU A 132 8.51 13.69 -0.36
CA LEU A 132 8.75 14.78 -1.31
C LEU A 132 9.41 15.98 -0.62
N LEU A 133 8.86 16.42 0.52
CA LEU A 133 9.41 17.54 1.29
C LEU A 133 10.84 17.24 1.74
N ALA A 134 11.11 16.04 2.21
CA ALA A 134 12.45 15.57 2.54
C ALA A 134 13.40 15.59 1.32
N ALA A 135 12.98 15.06 0.16
CA ALA A 135 13.79 15.06 -1.07
C ALA A 135 14.09 16.48 -1.60
N LEU A 136 13.21 17.45 -1.30
CA LEU A 136 13.40 18.88 -1.58
C LEU A 136 14.27 19.61 -0.55
N GLY A 137 14.75 18.92 0.49
CA GLY A 137 15.56 19.50 1.56
C GLY A 137 14.76 20.30 2.60
N VAL A 138 13.44 20.15 2.64
CA VAL A 138 12.57 20.85 3.60
C VAL A 138 12.67 20.19 4.97
N GLY A 139 12.87 21.01 6.01
CA GLY A 139 12.94 20.59 7.40
C GLY A 139 14.10 19.62 7.65
N GLY A 140 15.29 19.98 7.14
CA GLY A 140 16.51 19.18 7.23
C GLY A 140 16.80 18.62 8.63
N SER A 141 17.51 17.51 8.67
CA SER A 141 18.16 16.96 9.86
C SER A 141 19.37 17.80 10.27
#